data_AF-D2W661-F1
#
_entry.id   AF-D2W661-F1
#
_cell.length_a   1.000
_cell.length_b   1.000
_cell.length_c   1.000
_cell.angle_alpha   90.00
_cell.angle_beta   90.00
_cell.angle_gamma   90.00
#
_symmetry.space_group_name_H-M   'P 1'
#
loop_
_entity.id
_entity.type
_entity.pdbx_description
1 polymer ?
#
loop_
_entity_poly.entity_id
_entity_poly.type
_entity_poly.pdbx_seq_one_letter_code
_entity_poly.pdbx_strand_id
1 'polypeptide(L)'
;MTQQTHEELFNENMCGSGLAFKKVVRELFNNRIVPATKNLQQVNSKMIILLDWASLAALPTETKYKYGDRFAEDTLLNNCIKFLTESPRLSNVSEIAKVFIKDPDCKDAFMGLEKLIFRVVHNGDSKESSGFLGYSYKVNGTDLVVTLDCNLTLIMKVANERQSPSADSEAKKLINAF
;
A
#
# COMPACT_ATOMS: atom_id res chain seq x y z
N MET A 1 -1.33 -16.02 25.43
CA MET A 1 -0.45 -15.42 24.41
C MET A 1 -0.83 -13.95 24.33
N THR A 2 0.07 -13.04 24.65
CA THR A 2 -0.15 -11.60 24.47
C THR A 2 -0.17 -11.33 22.97
N GLN A 3 -1.25 -10.73 22.48
CA GLN A 3 -1.40 -10.34 21.08
C GLN A 3 -0.43 -9.18 20.84
N GLN A 4 0.60 -9.38 20.02
CA GLN A 4 1.56 -8.33 19.70
C GLN A 4 0.82 -7.15 19.04
N THR A 5 1.16 -5.94 19.44
CA THR A 5 0.60 -4.74 18.83
C THR A 5 1.12 -4.59 17.40
N HIS A 6 0.36 -3.86 16.58
CA HIS A 6 0.72 -3.60 15.18
C HIS A 6 2.09 -2.91 15.04
N GLU A 7 2.47 -2.10 16.03
CA GLU A 7 3.77 -1.42 16.10
C GLU A 7 4.90 -2.38 16.54
N GLU A 8 4.61 -3.40 17.34
CA GLU A 8 5.59 -4.42 17.78
C GLU A 8 6.01 -5.34 16.64
N LEU A 9 5.05 -5.89 15.89
CA LEU A 9 5.33 -6.69 14.68
C LEU A 9 6.15 -5.92 13.63
N PHE A 10 5.96 -4.61 13.61
CA PHE A 10 6.67 -3.72 12.73
C PHE A 10 8.13 -3.49 13.18
N ASN A 11 8.36 -3.25 14.47
CA ASN A 11 9.68 -2.92 15.02
C ASN A 11 10.68 -4.10 14.96
N GLU A 12 10.21 -5.35 15.07
CA GLU A 12 11.07 -6.54 14.99
C GLU A 12 11.78 -6.67 13.62
N ASN A 13 11.11 -6.29 12.53
CA ASN A 13 11.64 -6.36 11.15
C ASN A 13 12.61 -5.22 10.78
N MET A 14 12.76 -4.21 11.64
CA MET A 14 13.57 -3.01 11.40
C MET A 14 14.93 -3.05 12.14
N CYS A 15 15.26 -4.18 12.77
CA CYS A 15 16.47 -4.35 13.55
C CYS A 15 17.70 -4.39 12.61
N GLY A 16 18.57 -3.38 12.70
CA GLY A 16 19.76 -3.22 11.84
C GLY A 16 19.71 -2.05 10.85
N SER A 17 18.54 -1.43 10.64
CA SER A 17 18.39 -0.33 9.68
C SER A 17 18.83 1.03 10.26
N GLY A 18 19.32 1.93 9.39
CA GLY A 18 19.78 3.28 9.77
C GLY A 18 18.67 4.16 10.36
N LEU A 19 19.06 5.16 11.17
CA LEU A 19 18.14 6.03 11.90
C LEU A 19 17.14 6.78 11.01
N ALA A 20 17.60 7.28 9.86
CA ALA A 20 16.76 7.99 8.90
C ALA A 20 15.64 7.08 8.37
N PHE A 21 15.94 5.84 8.02
CA PHE A 21 14.96 4.88 7.55
C PHE A 21 13.92 4.55 8.63
N LYS A 22 14.36 4.28 9.85
CA LYS A 22 13.45 4.04 10.99
C LYS A 22 12.49 5.20 11.21
N LYS A 23 12.95 6.45 11.05
CA LYS A 23 12.10 7.64 11.14
C LYS A 23 11.03 7.65 10.04
N VAL A 24 11.40 7.50 8.77
CA VAL A 24 10.45 7.56 7.64
C VAL A 24 9.40 6.46 7.76
N VAL A 25 9.80 5.23 8.13
CA VAL A 25 8.80 4.16 8.25
C VAL A 25 7.89 4.36 9.46
N ARG A 26 8.39 4.90 10.58
CA ARG A 26 7.53 5.30 11.71
C ARG A 26 6.51 6.37 11.29
N GLU A 27 6.91 7.34 10.49
CA GLU A 27 6.02 8.34 9.93
C GLU A 27 4.96 7.71 9.02
N LEU A 28 5.34 6.75 8.17
CA LEU A 28 4.40 6.01 7.33
C LEU A 28 3.33 5.29 8.17
N PHE A 29 3.74 4.58 9.23
CA PHE A 29 2.80 3.87 10.09
C PHE A 29 1.84 4.81 10.81
N ASN A 30 2.39 5.79 11.54
CA ASN A 30 1.59 6.66 12.41
C ASN A 30 0.70 7.63 11.62
N ASN A 31 1.20 8.15 10.50
CA ASN A 31 0.53 9.24 9.80
C ASN A 31 -0.27 8.76 8.58
N ARG A 32 -0.08 7.52 8.09
CA ARG A 32 -0.84 6.97 6.97
C ARG A 32 -1.54 5.66 7.28
N ILE A 33 -0.83 4.61 7.70
CA ILE A 33 -1.44 3.28 7.87
C ILE A 33 -2.48 3.29 8.98
N VAL A 34 -2.17 3.87 10.14
CA VAL A 34 -3.11 3.94 11.26
C VAL A 34 -4.37 4.75 10.88
N PRO A 35 -4.26 5.97 10.31
CA PRO A 35 -5.43 6.69 9.81
C PRO A 35 -6.23 5.93 8.74
N ALA A 36 -5.57 5.33 7.76
CA ALA A 36 -6.24 4.56 6.71
C ALA A 36 -6.98 3.35 7.29
N THR A 37 -6.38 2.67 8.27
CA THR A 37 -7.02 1.56 9.01
C THR A 37 -8.26 2.05 9.74
N LYS A 38 -8.16 3.17 10.47
CA LYS A 38 -9.33 3.75 11.17
C LYS A 38 -10.46 4.11 10.20
N ASN A 39 -10.14 4.65 9.03
CA ASN A 39 -11.14 4.94 8.01
C ASN A 39 -11.79 3.66 7.45
N LEU A 40 -11.01 2.61 7.23
CA LEU A 40 -11.52 1.32 6.75
C LEU A 40 -12.37 0.62 7.82
N GLN A 41 -12.04 0.81 9.09
CA GLN A 41 -12.79 0.30 10.24
C GLN A 41 -14.18 0.94 10.41
N GLN A 42 -14.42 2.10 9.79
CA GLN A 42 -15.78 2.65 9.68
C GLN A 42 -16.69 1.82 8.76
N VAL A 43 -16.09 0.99 7.89
CA VAL A 43 -16.79 0.10 6.95
C VAL A 43 -16.81 -1.33 7.47
N ASN A 44 -15.64 -1.90 7.80
CA ASN A 44 -15.49 -3.21 8.46
C ASN A 44 -14.63 -3.04 9.72
N SER A 45 -15.27 -3.07 10.89
CA SER A 45 -14.65 -2.77 12.20
C SER A 45 -13.51 -3.71 12.61
N LYS A 46 -13.41 -4.90 12.02
CA LYS A 46 -12.34 -5.87 12.31
C LYS A 46 -11.08 -5.65 11.47
N MET A 47 -11.22 -4.91 10.37
CA MET A 47 -10.18 -4.80 9.37
C MET A 47 -8.93 -4.11 9.93
N ILE A 48 -7.76 -4.67 9.63
CA ILE A 48 -6.46 -4.04 9.84
C ILE A 48 -5.71 -3.91 8.50
N ILE A 49 -4.96 -2.83 8.29
CA ILE A 49 -4.10 -2.69 7.12
C ILE A 49 -2.67 -3.04 7.52
N LEU A 50 -2.08 -4.02 6.83
CA LEU A 50 -0.69 -4.44 7.00
C LEU A 50 0.10 -4.12 5.72
N LEU A 51 1.38 -3.80 5.86
CA LEU A 51 2.31 -3.77 4.72
C LEU A 51 2.95 -5.14 4.54
N ASP A 52 3.02 -5.61 3.29
CA ASP A 52 3.78 -6.79 2.94
C ASP A 52 5.29 -6.47 2.94
N TRP A 53 5.92 -6.68 4.10
CA TRP A 53 7.36 -6.45 4.27
C TRP A 53 8.22 -7.30 3.35
N ALA A 54 7.81 -8.53 3.04
CA ALA A 54 8.56 -9.37 2.11
C ALA A 54 8.59 -8.75 0.71
N SER A 55 7.48 -8.16 0.26
CA SER A 55 7.44 -7.44 -1.02
C SER A 55 8.34 -6.20 -1.03
N LEU A 56 8.41 -5.46 0.08
CA LEU A 56 9.25 -4.28 0.21
C LEU A 56 10.75 -4.64 0.31
N ALA A 57 11.08 -5.72 1.01
CA ALA A 57 12.46 -6.21 1.13
C ALA A 57 13.00 -6.76 -0.19
N ALA A 58 12.12 -7.19 -1.10
CA ALA A 58 12.47 -7.67 -2.44
C ALA A 58 12.75 -6.53 -3.44
N LEU A 59 12.56 -5.26 -3.05
CA LEU A 59 12.84 -4.13 -3.91
C LEU A 59 14.36 -4.03 -4.21
N PRO A 60 14.76 -3.76 -5.46
CA PRO A 60 16.18 -3.61 -5.79
C PRO A 60 16.83 -2.48 -4.98
N THR A 61 17.98 -2.77 -4.37
CA THR A 61 18.75 -1.79 -3.59
C THR A 61 19.52 -0.81 -4.49
N GLU A 62 20.00 -1.30 -5.64
CA GLU A 62 20.71 -0.52 -6.65
C GLU A 62 19.85 -0.36 -7.90
N THR A 63 19.38 0.86 -8.15
CA THR A 63 18.86 1.22 -9.47
C THR A 63 19.55 2.45 -9.97
N LYS A 64 20.20 2.33 -11.14
CA LYS A 64 20.57 3.49 -11.95
C LYS A 64 19.26 4.12 -12.43
N TYR A 65 18.93 5.30 -11.91
CA TYR A 65 17.81 6.07 -12.46
C TYR A 65 18.02 6.21 -13.96
N LYS A 66 17.00 5.84 -14.73
CA LYS A 66 17.06 5.79 -16.20
C LYS A 66 17.45 7.12 -16.87
N TYR A 67 17.59 8.23 -16.12
CA TYR A 67 17.77 9.59 -16.63
C TYR A 67 18.75 10.49 -15.85
N GLY A 68 19.68 9.94 -15.06
CA GLY A 68 20.85 10.71 -14.56
C GLY A 68 20.57 11.80 -13.51
N ASP A 69 19.43 11.75 -12.81
CA ASP A 69 19.09 12.72 -11.78
C ASP A 69 19.77 12.37 -10.45
N ARG A 70 20.78 13.15 -10.05
CA ARG A 70 21.59 12.92 -8.83
C ARG A 70 20.85 13.28 -7.54
N PHE A 71 19.74 14.02 -7.61
CA PHE A 71 18.89 14.28 -6.43
C PHE A 71 18.13 13.03 -5.95
N ALA A 72 18.25 11.92 -6.68
CA ALA A 72 17.57 10.66 -6.43
C ALA A 72 18.47 9.56 -5.84
N GLU A 73 19.59 9.88 -5.19
CA GLU A 73 20.50 8.90 -4.54
C GLU A 73 19.90 8.16 -3.31
N ASP A 74 18.58 8.05 -3.21
CA ASP A 74 17.90 7.20 -2.24
C ASP A 74 17.63 5.79 -2.82
N THR A 75 17.69 4.77 -1.97
CA THR A 75 17.30 3.40 -2.34
C THR A 75 15.84 3.34 -2.80
N LEU A 76 15.48 2.41 -3.69
CA LEU A 76 14.08 2.27 -4.13
C LEU A 76 13.12 2.06 -2.96
N LEU A 77 13.59 1.37 -1.92
CA LEU A 77 12.84 1.18 -0.70
C LEU A 77 12.50 2.51 -0.03
N ASN A 78 13.47 3.42 0.16
CA ASN A 78 13.21 4.76 0.71
C ASN A 78 12.18 5.52 -0.13
N ASN A 79 12.24 5.41 -1.44
CA ASN A 79 11.31 6.10 -2.33
C ASN A 79 9.91 5.51 -2.32
N CYS A 80 9.81 4.18 -2.22
CA CYS A 80 8.54 3.51 -2.01
C CYS A 80 7.89 3.99 -0.71
N ILE A 81 8.65 4.03 0.40
CA ILE A 81 8.12 4.49 1.68
C ILE A 81 7.70 5.98 1.59
N LYS A 82 8.53 6.86 1.02
CA LYS A 82 8.18 8.27 0.80
C LYS A 82 6.90 8.42 -0.02
N PHE A 83 6.76 7.68 -1.12
CA PHE A 83 5.55 7.69 -1.93
C PHE A 83 4.31 7.24 -1.15
N LEU A 84 4.40 6.16 -0.38
CA LEU A 84 3.29 5.71 0.47
C LEU A 84 2.96 6.74 1.55
N THR A 85 3.97 7.49 2.03
CA THR A 85 3.80 8.60 2.97
C THR A 85 3.17 9.83 2.32
N GLU A 86 3.38 10.10 1.04
CA GLU A 86 2.90 11.35 0.41
C GLU A 86 1.63 11.17 -0.43
N SER A 87 1.39 9.96 -0.94
CA SER A 87 0.26 9.69 -1.83
C SER A 87 -1.06 9.44 -1.10
N PRO A 88 -2.21 9.74 -1.76
CA PRO A 88 -3.54 9.41 -1.22
C PRO A 88 -3.91 7.93 -1.36
N ARG A 89 -3.00 7.07 -1.84
CA ARG A 89 -3.28 5.69 -2.25
C ARG A 89 -3.83 4.83 -1.11
N LEU A 90 -3.15 4.81 0.04
CA LEU A 90 -3.60 4.08 1.22
C LEU A 90 -4.94 4.60 1.74
N SER A 91 -5.15 5.93 1.71
CA SER A 91 -6.42 6.55 2.12
C SER A 91 -7.57 6.21 1.17
N ASN A 92 -7.30 5.99 -0.12
CA ASN A 92 -8.33 5.68 -1.12
C ASN A 92 -8.96 4.29 -0.92
N VAL A 93 -8.27 3.39 -0.22
CA VAL A 93 -8.75 2.01 0.02
C VAL A 93 -10.10 2.01 0.74
N SER A 94 -10.34 2.93 1.67
CA SER A 94 -11.63 3.06 2.34
C SER A 94 -12.74 3.53 1.41
N GLU A 95 -12.44 4.42 0.46
CA GLU A 95 -13.42 4.89 -0.52
C GLU A 95 -13.83 3.78 -1.49
N ILE A 96 -12.87 2.95 -1.91
CA ILE A 96 -13.14 1.76 -2.72
C ILE A 96 -14.05 0.80 -1.96
N ALA A 97 -13.75 0.52 -0.69
CA ALA A 97 -14.58 -0.33 0.15
C ALA A 97 -16.01 0.21 0.29
N LYS A 98 -16.18 1.53 0.54
CA LYS A 98 -17.50 2.17 0.62
C LYS A 98 -18.33 2.02 -0.64
N VAL A 99 -17.69 2.06 -1.83
CA VAL A 99 -18.38 1.82 -3.09
C VAL A 99 -18.73 0.35 -3.25
N PHE A 100 -17.80 -0.56 -2.94
CA PHE A 100 -17.96 -2.00 -3.06
C PHE A 100 -19.14 -2.52 -2.21
N ILE A 101 -19.25 -2.09 -0.95
CA ILE A 101 -20.29 -2.56 -0.02
C ILE A 101 -21.68 -1.97 -0.26
N LYS A 102 -21.88 -1.17 -1.33
CA LYS A 102 -23.23 -0.73 -1.73
C LYS A 102 -24.07 -1.89 -2.23
N ASP A 103 -23.43 -2.92 -2.79
CA ASP A 103 -24.06 -4.18 -3.14
C ASP A 103 -24.13 -5.10 -1.89
N PRO A 104 -25.29 -5.70 -1.55
CA PRO A 104 -25.44 -6.52 -0.35
C PRO A 104 -24.54 -7.76 -0.30
N ASP A 105 -24.37 -8.46 -1.42
CA ASP A 105 -23.53 -9.67 -1.46
C ASP A 105 -22.06 -9.29 -1.28
N CYS A 106 -21.65 -8.19 -1.92
CA CYS A 106 -20.32 -7.62 -1.74
C CYS A 106 -20.08 -7.18 -0.28
N LYS A 107 -21.10 -6.60 0.37
CA LYS A 107 -21.02 -6.21 1.79
C LYS A 107 -20.78 -7.44 2.67
N ASP A 108 -21.57 -8.50 2.52
CA ASP A 108 -21.44 -9.70 3.34
C ASP A 108 -20.07 -10.35 3.15
N ALA A 109 -19.60 -10.44 1.90
CA ALA A 109 -18.26 -10.93 1.59
C ALA A 109 -17.15 -10.05 2.21
N PHE A 110 -17.28 -8.72 2.11
CA PHE A 110 -16.29 -7.80 2.67
C PHE A 110 -16.22 -7.83 4.20
N MET A 111 -17.37 -8.06 4.87
CA MET A 111 -17.44 -8.17 6.33
C MET A 111 -16.82 -9.48 6.87
N GLY A 112 -16.63 -10.48 6.01
CA GLY A 112 -15.90 -11.71 6.33
C GLY A 112 -14.37 -11.55 6.36
N LEU A 113 -13.85 -10.45 5.82
CA LEU A 113 -12.41 -10.18 5.82
C LEU A 113 -11.92 -9.63 7.16
N GLU A 114 -10.69 -9.97 7.51
CA GLU A 114 -10.03 -9.56 8.77
C GLU A 114 -8.82 -8.67 8.52
N LYS A 115 -8.10 -8.90 7.42
CA LYS A 115 -6.87 -8.16 7.12
C LYS A 115 -6.86 -7.69 5.68
N LEU A 116 -6.31 -6.51 5.49
CA LEU A 116 -5.90 -6.00 4.20
C LEU A 116 -4.38 -5.94 4.16
N ILE A 117 -3.78 -6.71 3.26
CA ILE A 117 -2.34 -6.76 3.06
C ILE A 117 -2.01 -5.91 1.84
N PHE A 118 -1.39 -4.76 2.08
CA PHE A 118 -0.98 -3.84 1.02
C PHE A 118 0.43 -4.21 0.54
N ARG A 119 0.53 -4.58 -0.72
CA ARG A 119 1.75 -5.06 -1.38
C ARG A 119 2.19 -4.08 -2.45
N VAL A 120 3.50 -3.84 -2.55
CA VAL A 120 4.09 -3.05 -3.63
C VAL A 120 5.02 -3.93 -4.44
N VAL A 121 4.85 -3.94 -5.76
CA VAL A 121 5.71 -4.69 -6.68
C VAL A 121 6.37 -3.71 -7.64
N HIS A 122 7.70 -3.75 -7.70
CA HIS A 122 8.45 -2.96 -8.66
C HIS A 122 8.49 -3.65 -10.03
N ASN A 123 8.03 -2.95 -11.06
CA ASN A 123 8.12 -3.36 -12.46
C ASN A 123 8.94 -2.33 -13.25
N GLY A 124 10.24 -2.60 -13.41
CA GLY A 124 11.20 -1.70 -14.07
C GLY A 124 11.01 -1.57 -15.59
N ASP A 125 10.30 -2.53 -16.20
CA ASP A 125 10.02 -2.55 -17.64
C ASP A 125 8.80 -1.70 -18.01
N SER A 126 7.94 -1.40 -17.03
CA SER A 126 6.78 -0.55 -17.28
C SER A 126 7.20 0.88 -17.65
N LYS A 127 6.79 1.30 -18.85
CA LYS A 127 6.98 2.66 -19.36
C LYS A 127 5.84 3.61 -18.99
N GLU A 128 4.72 3.07 -18.53
CA GLU A 128 3.47 3.80 -18.30
C GLU A 128 3.06 3.86 -16.82
N SER A 129 3.54 2.95 -15.97
CA SER A 129 2.96 2.79 -14.62
C SER A 129 3.75 3.51 -13.53
N SER A 130 3.22 4.63 -13.04
CA SER A 130 3.44 5.12 -11.66
C SER A 130 2.55 4.39 -10.63
N GLY A 131 1.93 3.25 -11.00
CA GLY A 131 0.76 2.73 -10.29
C GLY A 131 -0.56 3.42 -10.70
N PHE A 132 -0.54 4.25 -11.74
CA PHE A 132 -1.71 4.97 -12.29
C PHE A 132 -2.86 4.03 -12.67
N LEU A 133 -2.56 2.82 -13.15
CA LEU A 133 -3.55 1.84 -13.61
C LEU A 133 -4.37 1.19 -12.49
N GLY A 134 -4.11 1.55 -11.23
CA GLY A 134 -4.88 1.12 -10.07
C GLY A 134 -4.27 -0.05 -9.34
N TYR A 135 -5.11 -0.78 -8.61
CA TYR A 135 -4.74 -1.93 -7.82
C TYR A 135 -5.13 -3.22 -8.54
N SER A 136 -4.43 -4.30 -8.18
CA SER A 136 -4.93 -5.66 -8.37
C SER A 136 -5.31 -6.27 -7.02
N TYR A 137 -6.37 -7.05 -7.01
CA TYR A 137 -6.97 -7.62 -5.80
C TYR A 137 -6.87 -9.14 -5.81
N LYS A 138 -6.65 -9.73 -4.64
CA LYS A 138 -6.73 -11.17 -4.44
C LYS A 138 -7.24 -11.47 -3.04
N VAL A 139 -8.24 -12.34 -2.92
CA VAL A 139 -8.72 -12.84 -1.63
C VAL A 139 -8.05 -14.18 -1.31
N ASN A 140 -7.47 -14.30 -0.12
CA ASN A 140 -6.88 -15.53 0.39
C ASN A 140 -7.49 -15.84 1.77
N GLY A 141 -8.58 -16.61 1.79
CA GLY A 141 -9.32 -16.84 3.04
C GLY A 141 -9.91 -15.52 3.55
N THR A 142 -9.54 -15.11 4.77
CA THR A 142 -9.99 -13.84 5.38
C THR A 142 -9.08 -12.64 5.06
N ASP A 143 -8.03 -12.84 4.28
CA ASP A 143 -7.06 -11.80 3.92
C ASP A 143 -7.35 -11.25 2.51
N LEU A 144 -7.49 -9.93 2.39
CA LEU A 144 -7.52 -9.22 1.11
C LEU A 144 -6.13 -8.68 0.78
N VAL A 145 -5.51 -9.18 -0.28
CA VAL A 145 -4.24 -8.66 -0.79
C VAL A 145 -4.53 -7.60 -1.85
N VAL A 146 -4.07 -6.37 -1.60
CA VAL A 146 -4.13 -5.24 -2.53
C VAL A 146 -2.73 -4.98 -3.03
N THR A 147 -2.48 -5.19 -4.32
CA THR A 147 -1.16 -5.03 -4.93
C THR A 147 -1.11 -3.79 -5.80
N LEU A 148 -0.10 -2.96 -5.57
CA LEU A 148 0.30 -1.86 -6.43
C LEU A 148 1.50 -2.30 -7.28
N ASP A 149 1.26 -2.62 -8.55
CA ASP A 149 2.31 -2.88 -9.55
C ASP A 149 2.73 -1.57 -10.21
N CYS A 150 3.99 -1.18 -10.03
CA CYS A 150 4.46 0.12 -10.44
C CYS A 150 5.96 0.19 -10.72
N ASN A 151 6.33 1.10 -11.62
CA ASN A 151 7.72 1.48 -11.79
C ASN A 151 8.07 2.54 -10.74
N LEU A 152 8.57 2.11 -9.58
CA LEU A 152 9.03 2.98 -8.49
C LEU A 152 9.99 4.10 -8.93
N THR A 153 10.79 3.89 -9.98
CA THR A 153 11.68 4.95 -10.51
C THR A 153 10.92 6.09 -11.20
N LEU A 154 9.68 5.83 -11.64
CA LEU A 154 8.78 6.83 -12.23
C LEU A 154 7.87 7.47 -11.19
N ILE A 155 7.59 6.79 -10.08
CA ILE A 155 6.66 7.26 -9.04
C ILE A 155 7.12 8.55 -8.37
N MET A 156 8.41 8.73 -8.12
CA MET A 156 8.94 9.96 -7.52
C MET A 156 8.68 11.21 -8.36
N LYS A 157 8.55 11.07 -9.69
CA LYS A 157 8.20 12.20 -10.57
C LYS A 157 6.73 12.62 -10.43
N VAL A 158 5.89 11.74 -9.90
CA VAL A 158 4.45 11.95 -9.68
C VAL A 158 4.17 12.30 -8.21
N ALA A 159 5.14 12.84 -7.45
CA ALA A 159 4.94 13.29 -6.06
C ALA A 159 3.82 14.34 -5.86
N ASN A 160 3.21 14.80 -6.95
CA ASN A 160 1.96 15.58 -6.97
C ASN A 160 0.75 14.79 -7.51
N GLU A 161 0.68 13.48 -7.27
CA GLU A 161 -0.48 12.68 -7.66
C GLU A 161 -1.71 13.17 -6.87
N ARG A 162 -2.43 14.14 -7.45
CA ARG A 162 -3.65 14.73 -6.88
C ARG A 162 -4.85 13.80 -7.00
N GLN A 163 -4.71 12.72 -7.75
CA GLN A 163 -5.81 11.84 -8.12
C GLN A 163 -5.43 10.38 -7.88
N SER A 164 -6.19 9.74 -7.01
CA SER A 164 -6.23 8.28 -6.91
C SER A 164 -7.05 7.68 -8.07
N PRO A 165 -6.89 6.39 -8.36
CA PRO A 165 -7.77 5.67 -9.27
C PRO A 165 -9.22 5.81 -8.82
N SER A 166 -10.14 5.87 -9.79
CA SER A 166 -11.58 5.94 -9.53
C SER A 166 -12.02 4.78 -8.64
N ALA A 167 -12.66 5.11 -7.51
CA ALA A 167 -13.16 4.11 -6.57
C ALA A 167 -14.18 3.15 -7.23
N ASP A 168 -15.01 3.64 -8.16
CA ASP A 168 -15.95 2.81 -8.91
C ASP A 168 -15.26 1.82 -9.85
N SER A 169 -14.19 2.26 -10.52
CA SER A 169 -13.39 1.38 -11.38
C SER A 169 -12.70 0.28 -10.56
N GLU A 170 -12.13 0.66 -9.43
CA GLU A 170 -11.44 -0.27 -8.54
C GLU A 170 -12.40 -1.23 -7.83
N ALA A 171 -13.58 -0.76 -7.42
CA ALA A 171 -14.60 -1.62 -6.82
C ALA A 171 -15.04 -2.73 -7.81
N LYS A 172 -15.16 -2.44 -9.11
CA LYS A 172 -15.44 -3.46 -10.13
C LYS A 172 -14.34 -4.51 -10.23
N LYS A 173 -13.07 -4.12 -10.11
CA LYS A 173 -11.95 -5.08 -10.07
C LYS A 173 -11.99 -5.92 -8.80
N LEU A 174 -12.35 -5.32 -7.67
CA LEU A 174 -12.48 -6.01 -6.38
C LEU A 174 -13.59 -7.08 -6.42
N ILE A 175 -14.72 -6.83 -7.10
CA ILE A 175 -15.78 -7.83 -7.31
C ILE A 175 -15.20 -9.11 -7.93
N ASN A 176 -14.33 -8.98 -8.92
CA ASN A 176 -13.74 -10.14 -9.60
C ASN A 176 -12.72 -10.93 -8.75
N ALA A 177 -12.40 -10.44 -7.55
CA ALA A 177 -11.43 -11.10 -6.66
C ALA A 177 -12.08 -11.98 -5.58
N PHE A 178 -13.41 -11.91 -5.43
CA PHE A 178 -14.23 -12.80 -4.60
C PHE A 178 -14.80 -13.94 -5.44
#